data_AF-A0A4R2Q0J1-F1
#
_entry.id   AF-A0A4R2Q0J1-F1
#
_cell.length_a   1.000
_cell.length_b   1.000
_cell.length_c   1.000
_cell.angle_alpha   90.00
_cell.angle_beta   90.00
_cell.angle_gamma   90.00
#
_symmetry.space_group_name_H-M   'P 1'
#
loop_
_entity.id
_entity.type
_entity.pdbx_description
1 polymer ?
#
loop_
_entity_poly.entity_id
_entity_poly.type
_entity_poly.pdbx_seq_one_letter_code
_entity_poly.pdbx_strand_id
1 'polypeptide(L)' 'MEQKFPVLYRHYRLHEGSGGAGRQRGGLGLDYELELRRGTARASFVMDHGRFGPQGALGRADWAPNRFMRTRNGR' A
#
# COMPACT_ATOMS: atom_id res chain seq x y z
N MET A 1 2.58 -10.11 13.19
CA MET A 1 3.74 -9.26 12.85
C MET A 1 4.33 -8.62 14.09
N GLU A 2 3.59 -7.80 14.83
CA GLU A 2 4.10 -7.06 16.01
C GLU A 2 4.66 -7.94 17.14
N GLN A 3 4.15 -9.17 17.31
CA GLN A 3 4.72 -10.11 18.29
C GLN A 3 6.14 -10.57 17.93
N LYS A 4 6.47 -10.61 16.63
CA LYS A 4 7.73 -11.16 16.11
C LYS A 4 8.76 -10.08 15.76
N PHE A 5 8.30 -8.86 15.47
CA PHE A 5 9.14 -7.76 15.01
C PHE A 5 8.86 -6.49 15.82
N PRO A 6 9.86 -5.61 16.03
CA PRO A 6 9.71 -4.38 16.81
C PRO A 6 8.98 -3.29 16.01
N VAL A 7 7.76 -3.56 15.56
CA VAL A 7 6.91 -2.64 14.78
C VAL A 7 5.52 -2.50 15.40
N LEU A 8 4.85 -1.38 15.11
CA LEU A 8 3.43 -1.16 15.40
C LEU A 8 2.68 -0.82 14.12
N TYR A 9 1.48 -1.38 13.95
CA TYR A 9 0.50 -0.91 12.99
C TYR A 9 -0.23 0.30 13.55
N ARG A 10 -0.12 1.44 12.86
CA ARG A 10 -0.91 2.64 13.18
C ARG A 10 -2.33 2.51 12.64
N HIS A 11 -2.47 1.92 11.46
CA HIS A 11 -3.74 1.51 10.88
C HIS A 11 -3.55 0.32 9.93
N TYR A 12 -4.66 -0.36 9.67
CA TYR A 12 -4.78 -1.45 8.71
C TYR A 12 -6.19 -1.42 8.14
N ARG A 13 -6.36 -0.85 6.95
CA ARG A 13 -7.68 -0.57 6.37
C ARG A 13 -7.70 -0.80 4.87
N LEU A 14 -8.90 -0.88 4.30
CA LEU A 14 -9.07 -0.91 2.85
C LEU A 14 -8.58 0.42 2.26
N HIS A 15 -7.84 0.32 1.16
CA HIS A 15 -7.52 1.49 0.34
C HIS A 15 -8.76 1.81 -0.51
N GLU A 16 -9.63 2.64 0.06
CA GLU A 16 -10.81 3.11 -0.65
C GLU A 16 -10.43 3.81 -1.97
N GLY A 17 -11.20 3.53 -3.02
CA GLY A 17 -10.98 4.08 -4.36
C GLY A 17 -9.81 3.47 -5.16
N SER A 18 -9.09 2.48 -4.63
CA SER A 18 -7.92 1.91 -5.33
C SER A 18 -8.28 0.93 -6.46
N GLY A 19 -9.50 0.39 -6.44
CA GLY A 19 -9.94 -0.61 -7.40
C GLY A 19 -10.38 0.01 -8.72
N GLY A 20 -9.93 -0.56 -9.83
CA GLY A 20 -10.31 -0.08 -11.17
C GLY A 20 -11.82 -0.03 -11.37
N ALA A 21 -12.34 1.11 -11.84
CA ALA A 21 -13.76 1.34 -12.02
C ALA A 21 -14.36 0.51 -13.17
N GLY A 22 -15.60 0.05 -12.97
CA GLY A 22 -16.33 -0.76 -13.95
C GLY A 22 -17.63 -1.33 -13.40
N ARG A 23 -18.42 -2.00 -14.26
CA ARG A 23 -19.65 -2.70 -13.86
C ARG A 23 -19.40 -3.73 -12.75
N GLN A 24 -18.23 -4.37 -12.81
CA GLN A 24 -17.64 -5.13 -11.71
C GLN A 24 -16.33 -4.43 -11.37
N ARG A 25 -16.35 -3.59 -10.32
CA ARG A 25 -15.15 -2.88 -9.85
C ARG A 25 -14.10 -3.90 -9.42
N GLY A 26 -12.85 -3.71 -9.86
CA GLY A 26 -11.73 -4.52 -9.39
C GLY A 26 -11.50 -4.34 -7.89
N GLY A 27 -11.05 -5.36 -7.14
CA GLY A 27 -10.84 -5.37 -5.69
C GLY A 27 -10.17 -4.12 -5.07
N LEU A 28 -10.36 -3.90 -3.77
CA LEU A 28 -9.66 -2.83 -3.06
C LEU A 28 -8.30 -3.32 -2.58
N GLY A 29 -7.34 -2.40 -2.57
CA GLY A 29 -6.02 -2.60 -2.01
C GLY A 29 -6.03 -2.42 -0.49
N LEU A 30 -4.84 -2.48 0.09
CA LEU A 30 -4.63 -2.32 1.52
C LEU A 30 -3.82 -1.05 1.80
N ASP A 31 -4.29 -0.24 2.73
CA ASP A 31 -3.57 0.89 3.31
C ASP A 31 -3.19 0.53 4.75
N TYR A 32 -1.89 0.49 5.03
CA TYR A 32 -1.36 0.21 6.36
C TYR A 32 -0.11 1.05 6.61
N GLU A 33 0.07 1.42 7.87
CA GLU A 33 1.22 2.19 8.32
C GLU A 33 1.94 1.43 9.42
N LEU A 34 3.27 1.27 9.24
CA LEU A 34 4.15 0.61 10.19
C LEU A 34 5.11 1.62 10.82
N GLU A 35 5.12 1.65 12.15
CA GLU A 35 6.06 2.43 12.96
C GLU A 35 7.14 1.50 13.54
N LEU A 36 8.41 1.89 13.46
CA LEU A 36 9.50 1.18 14.13
C LEU A 36 9.53 1.54 15.62
N ARG A 37 9.29 0.56 16.49
CA ARG A 37 9.18 0.76 17.95
C ARG A 37 10.52 0.98 18.65
N ARG A 38 11.58 0.34 18.16
CA ARG A 38 12.94 0.42 18.72
C ARG A 38 13.99 -0.08 17.72
N GLY A 39 15.22 0.39 17.89
CA GLY A 39 16.38 -0.05 17.09
C GLY A 39 16.48 0.66 15.74
N THR A 40 17.20 0.02 14.82
CA THR A 40 17.38 0.49 13.44
C THR A 40 16.75 -0.51 12.47
N ALA A 41 16.20 0.00 11.37
CA ALA A 41 15.61 -0.83 10.33
C ALA A 41 16.07 -0.37 8.95
N ARG A 42 16.15 -1.33 8.03
CA ARG A 42 16.29 -1.08 6.59
C ARG A 42 14.96 -1.38 5.94
N ALA A 43 14.41 -0.40 5.24
CA ALA A 43 13.19 -0.57 4.46
C ALA A 43 13.55 -0.69 2.98
N SER A 44 13.11 -1.78 2.35
CA SER A 44 13.27 -2.05 0.92
C SER A 44 11.89 -2.39 0.36
N PHE A 45 11.53 -1.80 -0.77
CA PHE A 45 10.23 -2.00 -1.41
C PHE A 45 10.45 -2.55 -2.80
N VAL A 46 9.93 -3.75 -3.04
CA VAL A 46 9.90 -4.38 -4.37
C VAL A 46 8.44 -4.50 -4.72
N MET A 47 8.04 -3.75 -5.74
CA MET A 47 6.65 -3.63 -6.14
C MET A 47 6.59 -3.55 -7.65
N ASP A 48 5.69 -4.30 -8.26
CA ASP A 48 5.17 -3.94 -9.58
C ASP A 48 4.20 -2.75 -9.42
N HIS A 49 3.88 -2.06 -10.50
CA HIS A 49 2.84 -1.03 -10.51
C HIS A 49 3.08 0.22 -9.63
N GLY A 50 4.34 0.56 -9.34
CA GLY A 50 4.67 1.80 -8.61
C GLY A 50 4.47 3.09 -9.43
N ARG A 51 4.50 2.99 -10.77
CA ARG A 51 4.28 4.12 -11.70
C ARG A 51 2.91 4.08 -12.36
N PHE A 52 2.43 2.89 -12.70
CA PHE A 52 1.16 2.66 -13.37
C PHE A 52 0.44 1.54 -12.63
N GLY A 53 -0.84 1.68 -12.34
CA GLY A 53 -1.59 0.62 -11.68
C GLY A 53 -1.80 -0.61 -12.58
N PRO A 54 -2.29 -1.72 -12.01
CA PRO A 54 -2.77 -2.85 -12.78
C PRO A 54 -3.76 -2.43 -13.87
N GLN A 55 -3.57 -2.96 -15.08
CA GLN A 55 -4.39 -2.60 -16.24
C GLN A 55 -5.82 -3.11 -16.10
N GLY A 56 -6.79 -2.28 -16.49
CA GLY A 56 -8.16 -2.69 -16.68
C GLY A 56 -8.32 -3.58 -17.91
N ALA A 57 -9.22 -4.57 -17.84
CA ALA A 57 -9.56 -5.42 -18.97
C ALA A 57 -10.74 -4.83 -19.77
N LEU A 58 -10.80 -5.09 -21.08
CA LEU A 58 -11.96 -4.73 -21.93
C LEU A 58 -12.33 -3.23 -21.86
N GLY A 59 -11.33 -2.35 -21.84
CA GLY A 59 -11.53 -0.89 -21.76
C GLY A 59 -12.03 -0.38 -20.40
N ARG A 60 -11.92 -1.19 -19.34
CA ARG A 60 -12.19 -0.77 -17.95
C ARG A 60 -11.05 0.11 -17.45
N ALA A 61 -11.31 0.90 -16.41
CA ALA A 61 -10.29 1.75 -15.82
C ALA A 61 -9.22 0.91 -15.09
N ASP A 62 -7.99 1.38 -15.17
CA ASP A 62 -6.86 0.83 -14.43
C ASP A 62 -7.06 1.05 -12.92
N TRP A 63 -6.32 0.26 -12.15
CA TRP A 63 -6.29 0.35 -10.69
C TRP A 63 -5.35 1.47 -10.25
N ALA A 64 -5.38 1.84 -8.97
CA ALA A 64 -4.43 2.80 -8.44
C ALA A 64 -2.99 2.24 -8.46
N PRO A 65 -1.96 3.07 -8.77
CA PRO A 65 -0.57 2.70 -8.56
C PRO A 65 -0.25 2.46 -7.09
N ASN A 66 0.79 1.65 -6.83
CA ASN A 66 1.31 1.46 -5.48
C ASN A 66 1.91 2.76 -4.94
N ARG A 67 1.49 3.15 -3.72
CA ARG A 67 2.00 4.33 -3.04
C ARG A 67 2.81 3.91 -1.82
N PHE A 68 3.99 4.50 -1.70
CA PHE A 68 4.84 4.32 -0.54
C PHE A 68 5.26 5.69 0.00
N MET A 69 5.19 5.84 1.33
CA MET A 69 5.65 7.02 2.04
C MET A 69 6.52 6.55 3.21
N ARG A 70 7.65 7.23 3.39
CA ARG A 70 8.54 7.02 4.54
C ARG A 70 8.68 8.33 5.27
N THR A 71 8.37 8.31 6.56
CA THR A 71 8.66 9.41 7.47
C THR A 71 9.80 9.02 8.39
N ARG A 72 10.83 9.86 8.51
CA ARG A 72 11.94 9.71 9.45
C ARG A 72 12.20 11.05 10.11
N ASN A 73 12.17 11.08 11.45
CA ASN A 73 12.34 12.31 12.23
C ASN A 73 11.34 13.41 11.82
N GLY A 74 10.10 13.03 11.52
CA GLY A 74 9.04 13.94 11.09
C GLY A 74 9.15 14.46 9.66
N ARG A 75 10.02 13.87 8.81
CA ARG A 75 10.23 14.27 7.41
C ARG A 75 10.18 13.10 6.45
#